data_AF-A0A958XD69-F1
#
_entry.id   AF-A0A958XD69-F1
#
_cell.length_a   1.000
_cell.length_b   1.000
_cell.length_c   1.000
_cell.angle_alpha   90.00
_cell.angle_beta   90.00
_cell.angle_gamma   90.00
#
_symmetry.space_group_name_H-M   'P 1'
#
loop_
_entity.id
_entity.type
_entity.pdbx_description
1 polymer ?
#
loop_
_entity_poly.entity_id
_entity_poly.type
_entity_poly.pdbx_seq_one_letter_code
_entity_poly.pdbx_strand_id
1 'polypeptide(L)'
;MKKTIRIHIHAMPTYTPTEATLYLAGNVNNWQPADAAFRFKPNSDGSYSLEFQTDVDTLEFKITRGDWQNAEGGANGTESPNRIFKPGPGDNELWLRIESWTDLRHEAGQKAVSENVLLLHDAFEIPQLGRRRRIWAILPPDYRSTEKRYPVVYMQDGQNLFDNPAAIFGSWGIDQALNRLFLQNSDNAAGMQARPILIGIENGGAHRISEYSPWQHPEHGGGEGAAYLDFICQTLKPFVDARLRTLPGREHTGIMGSSMGGLFSMYAALERPDRFGMAGIFSPSLWFSKDILPYVKARRPEHPQKILLMAGQQESKSMVGDLLDLYETLLEAGHDDRDLHYDLHADGVHAEWFWAREFEHALRWLFGEMPGHTHGISDDFIRFRLDESSKHLVVRVDPRLRQPLLEVRDYCHYREIRHTLENEETRIPYAAWEDCLYSIRLLSGDDLVFSRRVHLSQVTAYTPPAGKTSRHRKQTLQS
;
A
#
# COMPACT_ATOMS: atom_id res chain seq x y z
N MET A 1 34.07 34.69 11.17
CA MET A 1 33.37 35.90 10.70
C MET A 1 31.90 35.75 11.03
N LYS A 2 31.24 36.81 11.51
CA LYS A 2 29.79 36.76 11.73
C LYS A 2 29.07 36.71 10.38
N LYS A 3 28.12 35.79 10.25
CA LYS A 3 27.28 35.57 9.08
C LYS A 3 25.88 36.08 9.39
N THR A 4 25.26 36.81 8.48
CA THR A 4 23.87 37.25 8.62
C THR A 4 22.94 36.12 8.15
N ILE A 5 21.97 35.77 9.00
CA ILE A 5 20.92 34.79 8.71
C ILE A 5 19.59 35.51 8.66
N ARG A 6 18.78 35.25 7.63
CA ARG A 6 17.36 35.62 7.58
C ARG A 6 16.51 34.37 7.52
N ILE A 7 15.50 34.31 8.37
CA ILE A 7 14.55 33.20 8.41
C ILE A 7 13.16 33.77 8.19
N HIS A 8 12.46 33.20 7.22
CA HIS A 8 11.10 33.52 6.84
C HIS A 8 10.20 32.35 7.22
N ILE A 9 9.13 32.59 7.96
CA ILE A 9 8.06 31.61 8.16
C ILE A 9 6.93 32.01 7.21
N HIS A 10 6.81 31.30 6.10
CA HIS A 10 5.87 31.64 5.02
C HIS A 10 4.53 30.89 5.12
N ALA A 11 4.46 29.86 5.96
CA ALA A 11 3.24 29.09 6.19
C ALA A 11 3.23 28.47 7.59
N MET A 12 2.05 28.44 8.20
CA MET A 12 1.78 27.84 9.51
C MET A 12 0.41 27.16 9.51
N PRO A 13 0.13 26.26 10.47
CA PRO A 13 -1.18 25.65 10.58
C PRO A 13 -2.26 26.72 10.87
N THR A 14 -3.44 26.62 10.26
CA THR A 14 -4.49 27.65 10.43
C THR A 14 -5.09 27.67 11.85
N TYR A 15 -4.86 26.62 12.65
CA TYR A 15 -5.21 26.58 14.07
C TYR A 15 -4.13 27.20 14.97
N THR A 16 -3.08 27.79 14.39
CA THR A 16 -2.14 28.61 15.15
C THR A 16 -2.91 29.77 15.77
N PRO A 17 -2.83 29.99 17.10
CA PRO A 17 -3.50 31.11 17.73
C PRO A 17 -3.07 32.44 17.09
N THR A 18 -4.05 33.30 16.79
CA THR A 18 -3.82 34.58 16.09
C THR A 18 -2.88 35.53 16.84
N GLU A 19 -2.82 35.43 18.17
CA GLU A 19 -1.93 36.23 19.02
C GLU A 19 -0.58 35.53 19.33
N ALA A 20 -0.30 34.40 18.66
CA ALA A 20 0.93 33.67 18.91
C ALA A 20 2.15 34.51 18.54
N THR A 21 3.08 34.63 19.48
CA THR A 21 4.40 35.16 19.21
C THR A 21 5.37 34.01 18.94
N LEU A 22 6.15 34.14 17.86
CA LEU A 22 7.08 33.10 17.44
C LEU A 22 8.52 33.47 17.81
N TYR A 23 9.29 32.47 18.23
CA TYR A 23 10.68 32.61 18.61
C TYR A 23 11.52 31.51 17.94
N LEU A 24 12.80 31.82 17.71
CA LEU A 24 13.81 30.81 17.43
C LEU A 24 14.49 30.41 18.74
N ALA A 25 14.53 29.10 19.02
CA ALA A 25 15.25 28.52 20.15
C ALA A 25 16.33 27.59 19.60
N GLY A 26 17.60 27.86 19.87
CA GLY A 26 18.70 27.10 19.29
C GLY A 26 20.03 27.33 19.97
N ASN A 27 21.07 26.71 19.43
CA ASN A 27 22.43 26.86 19.97
C ASN A 27 22.94 28.32 19.97
N VAL A 28 22.38 29.19 19.13
CA VAL A 28 22.70 30.63 19.07
C VAL A 28 22.12 31.46 20.23
N ASN A 29 21.17 30.93 20.99
CA ASN A 29 20.56 31.61 22.12
C ASN A 29 20.46 30.74 23.39
N ASN A 30 21.31 29.71 23.47
CA ASN A 30 21.30 28.72 24.56
C ASN A 30 19.95 28.01 24.73
N TRP A 31 19.26 27.72 23.62
CA TRP A 31 17.99 27.00 23.62
C TRP A 31 16.88 27.68 24.45
N GLN A 32 16.90 29.01 24.53
CA GLN A 32 15.87 29.78 25.22
C GLN A 32 14.62 29.93 24.32
N PRO A 33 13.45 29.39 24.72
CA PRO A 33 12.27 29.33 23.86
C PRO A 33 11.48 30.64 23.75
N ALA A 34 11.87 31.69 24.47
CA ALA A 34 11.20 32.99 24.51
C ALA A 34 12.15 34.18 24.42
N ASP A 35 13.35 33.99 23.86
CA ASP A 35 14.34 35.07 23.77
C ASP A 35 13.86 36.18 22.83
N ALA A 36 13.63 37.37 23.39
CA ALA A 36 13.14 38.54 22.65
C ALA A 36 14.09 38.98 21.52
N ALA A 37 15.39 38.69 21.60
CA ALA A 37 16.35 38.97 20.53
C ALA A 37 16.14 38.08 19.29
N PHE A 38 15.49 36.92 19.47
CA PHE A 38 15.19 35.93 18.45
C PHE A 38 13.68 35.80 18.17
N ARG A 39 12.93 36.86 18.49
CA ARG A 39 11.50 36.96 18.20
C ARG A 39 11.27 37.30 16.72
N PHE A 40 10.45 36.52 16.05
CA PHE A 40 10.04 36.83 14.69
C PHE A 40 9.10 38.04 14.63
N LYS A 41 9.24 38.85 13.58
CA LYS A 41 8.40 40.00 13.29
C LYS A 41 7.36 39.63 12.23
N PRO A 42 6.08 39.97 12.42
CA PRO A 42 5.07 39.77 11.40
C PRO A 42 5.29 40.74 10.22
N ASN A 43 5.03 40.26 9.02
CA ASN A 43 5.06 41.01 7.77
C ASN A 43 3.61 41.32 7.31
N SER A 44 3.44 42.28 6.40
CA SER A 44 2.13 42.73 5.92
C SER A 44 1.36 41.69 5.11
N ASP A 45 2.04 40.64 4.62
CA ASP A 45 1.48 39.54 3.84
C ASP A 45 1.07 38.33 4.70
N GLY A 46 1.17 38.45 6.04
CA GLY A 46 0.85 37.39 6.99
C GLY A 46 1.99 36.40 7.25
N SER A 47 3.15 36.56 6.61
CA SER A 47 4.37 35.81 6.93
C SER A 47 5.11 36.42 8.13
N TYR A 48 6.13 35.73 8.63
CA TYR A 48 7.00 36.22 9.71
C TYR A 48 8.46 36.19 9.29
N SER A 49 9.27 37.12 9.80
CA SER A 49 10.70 37.22 9.50
C SER A 49 11.56 37.43 10.75
N LEU A 50 12.76 36.85 10.76
CA LEU A 50 13.79 37.07 11.77
C LEU A 50 15.14 37.23 11.08
N GLU A 51 15.86 38.30 11.41
CA GLU A 51 17.25 38.52 10.97
C GLU A 51 18.16 38.60 12.18
N PHE A 52 19.27 37.86 12.15
CA PHE A 52 20.30 37.92 13.18
C PHE A 52 21.68 37.58 12.62
N GLN A 53 22.72 37.91 13.39
CA GLN A 53 24.10 37.56 13.05
C GLN A 53 24.63 36.46 13.97
N THR A 54 25.35 35.50 13.42
CA THR A 54 25.96 34.41 14.18
C THR A 54 27.33 34.02 13.64
N ASP A 55 28.19 33.51 14.50
CA ASP A 55 29.48 32.92 14.18
C ASP A 55 29.48 31.39 14.30
N VAL A 56 28.33 30.76 14.58
CA VAL A 56 28.23 29.29 14.61
C VAL A 56 28.40 28.69 13.21
N ASP A 57 29.12 27.57 13.15
CA ASP A 57 29.32 26.84 11.89
C ASP A 57 28.12 25.99 11.50
N THR A 58 27.37 25.52 12.49
CA THR A 58 26.10 24.80 12.31
C THR A 58 25.07 25.40 13.26
N LEU A 59 23.98 25.92 12.70
CA LEU A 59 22.82 26.41 13.42
C LEU A 59 21.89 25.23 13.67
N GLU A 60 21.67 24.91 14.95
CA GLU A 60 20.68 23.94 15.38
C GLU A 60 19.58 24.66 16.13
N PHE A 61 18.33 24.50 15.72
CA PHE A 61 17.23 25.28 16.27
C PHE A 61 15.85 24.62 16.12
N LYS A 62 14.87 25.16 16.83
CA LYS A 62 13.44 24.94 16.69
C LYS A 62 12.68 26.25 16.78
N ILE A 63 11.49 26.26 16.21
CA ILE A 63 10.53 27.35 16.37
C ILE A 63 9.57 27.05 17.53
N THR A 64 9.33 28.03 18.38
CA THR A 64 8.47 27.92 19.56
C THR A 64 7.47 29.07 19.64
N ARG A 65 6.42 28.89 20.44
CA ARG A 65 5.48 29.96 20.82
C ARG A 65 5.74 30.44 22.25
N GLY A 66 7.02 30.52 22.63
CA GLY A 66 7.46 30.98 23.96
C GLY A 66 7.74 29.87 24.97
N ASP A 67 7.39 28.61 24.68
CA ASP A 67 7.60 27.47 25.57
C ASP A 67 7.99 26.21 24.77
N TRP A 68 8.58 25.21 25.43
CA TRP A 68 8.88 23.92 24.80
C TRP A 68 7.64 23.05 24.60
N GLN A 69 6.61 23.20 25.44
CA GLN A 69 5.34 22.50 25.26
C GLN A 69 4.63 22.94 23.97
N ASN A 70 4.87 24.17 23.51
CA ASN A 70 4.28 24.75 22.31
C ASN A 70 5.28 24.93 21.16
N ALA A 71 6.29 24.06 21.11
CA ALA A 71 7.26 23.99 20.03
C ALA A 71 6.63 23.47 18.74
N GLU A 72 7.32 23.71 17.62
CA GLU A 72 6.96 23.09 16.35
C GLU A 72 7.07 21.56 16.43
N GLY A 73 6.08 20.89 15.85
CA GLY A 73 6.00 19.44 15.77
C GLY A 73 5.98 18.93 14.34
N GLY A 74 6.21 17.63 14.15
CA GLY A 74 5.97 16.94 12.87
C GLY A 74 4.48 16.93 12.52
N ALA A 75 4.11 16.57 11.29
CA ALA A 75 2.76 16.74 10.73
C ALA A 75 1.56 16.32 11.62
N ASN A 76 1.74 15.34 12.51
CA ASN A 76 0.70 14.85 13.42
C ASN A 76 0.87 15.35 14.87
N GLY A 77 1.53 16.48 15.09
CA GLY A 77 1.79 17.05 16.42
C GLY A 77 2.80 16.27 17.25
N THR A 78 3.58 15.37 16.63
CA THR A 78 4.66 14.64 17.32
C THR A 78 5.88 15.53 17.46
N GLU A 79 6.77 15.20 18.40
CA GLU A 79 8.06 15.87 18.49
C GLU A 79 8.84 15.71 17.17
N SER A 80 9.37 16.82 16.65
CA SER A 80 10.27 16.83 15.51
C SER A 80 11.73 16.92 15.99
N PRO A 81 12.71 16.34 15.28
CA PRO A 81 14.12 16.67 15.49
C PRO A 81 14.40 18.18 15.33
N ASN A 82 15.52 18.64 15.88
CA ASN A 82 15.99 20.01 15.67
C ASN A 82 16.28 20.26 14.18
N ARG A 83 15.94 21.45 13.70
CA ARG A 83 16.36 21.92 12.38
C ARG A 83 17.85 22.18 12.40
N ILE A 84 18.55 21.80 11.32
CA ILE A 84 19.99 21.96 11.17
C ILE A 84 20.25 22.76 9.90
N PHE A 85 21.01 23.84 10.03
CA PHE A 85 21.43 24.68 8.90
C PHE A 85 22.92 24.99 9.00
N LYS A 86 23.64 24.95 7.87
CA LYS A 86 25.08 25.28 7.81
C LYS A 86 25.27 26.57 7.01
N PRO A 87 25.50 27.71 7.67
CA PRO A 87 25.65 28.99 6.99
C PRO A 87 26.88 29.04 6.07
N GLY A 88 26.66 29.44 4.82
CA GLY A 88 27.69 29.67 3.80
C GLY A 88 28.31 31.07 3.86
N PRO A 89 29.24 31.39 2.93
CA PRO A 89 29.96 32.67 2.91
C PRO A 89 29.16 33.86 2.33
N GLY A 90 27.93 33.64 1.83
CA GLY A 90 27.06 34.67 1.24
C GLY A 90 25.80 34.94 2.07
N ASP A 91 24.74 35.43 1.41
CA ASP A 91 23.43 35.60 2.03
C ASP A 91 22.83 34.25 2.44
N ASN A 92 22.42 34.14 3.70
CA ASN A 92 21.86 32.92 4.26
C ASN A 92 20.38 33.12 4.56
N GLU A 93 19.53 32.76 3.61
CA GLU A 93 18.08 32.88 3.74
C GLU A 93 17.42 31.50 3.87
N LEU A 94 16.53 31.35 4.84
CA LEU A 94 15.74 30.14 5.06
C LEU A 94 14.26 30.46 4.95
N TRP A 95 13.53 29.60 4.24
CA TRP A 95 12.08 29.67 4.12
C TRP A 95 11.49 28.44 4.79
N LEU A 96 10.73 28.67 5.86
CA LEU A 96 10.20 27.64 6.74
C LEU A 96 8.69 27.58 6.66
N ARG A 97 8.20 26.34 6.71
CA ARG A 97 6.82 26.01 7.03
C ARG A 97 6.79 25.32 8.39
N ILE A 98 5.85 25.73 9.23
CA ILE A 98 5.52 25.04 10.47
C ILE A 98 4.43 24.03 10.15
N GLU A 99 4.69 22.75 10.40
CA GLU A 99 3.75 21.66 10.09
C GLU A 99 2.67 21.53 11.16
N SER A 100 3.03 21.68 12.44
CA SER A 100 2.11 21.61 13.57
C SER A 100 2.72 22.23 14.83
N TRP A 101 1.95 22.23 15.94
CA TRP A 101 2.44 22.55 17.27
C TRP A 101 2.26 21.36 18.21
N THR A 102 3.26 21.07 19.05
CA THR A 102 3.28 19.88 19.93
C THR A 102 2.16 19.86 20.96
N ASP A 103 1.69 21.02 21.42
CA ASP A 103 0.54 21.19 22.31
C ASP A 103 -0.81 21.15 21.58
N LEU A 104 -0.83 21.37 20.26
CA LEU A 104 -2.04 21.33 19.42
C LEU A 104 -2.06 20.06 18.56
N ARG A 105 -1.66 18.95 19.18
CA ARG A 105 -1.54 17.64 18.53
C ARG A 105 -2.88 17.10 18.06
N HIS A 106 -3.95 17.39 18.79
CA HIS A 106 -5.29 16.96 18.44
C HIS A 106 -5.78 17.67 17.17
N GLU A 107 -5.57 18.99 17.07
CA GLU A 107 -5.89 19.80 15.90
C GLU A 107 -5.02 19.42 14.70
N ALA A 108 -3.74 19.10 14.92
CA ALA A 108 -2.83 18.58 13.90
C ALA A 108 -3.33 17.25 13.32
N GLY A 109 -3.74 16.31 14.20
CA GLY A 109 -4.30 15.03 13.80
C GLY A 109 -5.61 15.16 13.03
N GLN A 110 -6.49 16.10 13.42
CA GLN A 110 -7.75 16.36 12.71
C GLN A 110 -7.53 17.06 11.36
N LYS A 111 -6.58 18.00 11.27
CA LYS A 111 -6.41 18.84 10.08
C LYS A 111 -5.63 18.16 8.95
N ALA A 112 -4.59 17.38 9.28
CA ALA A 112 -3.85 16.57 8.30
C ALA A 112 -4.76 15.55 7.59
N VAL A 113 -5.84 15.12 8.26
CA VAL A 113 -6.87 14.23 7.73
C VAL A 113 -7.94 14.98 6.92
N SER A 114 -8.21 16.25 7.22
CA SER A 114 -9.36 16.99 6.66
C SER A 114 -9.12 17.81 5.37
N GLU A 115 -7.90 18.29 5.05
CA GLU A 115 -7.73 19.23 3.91
C GLU A 115 -7.74 18.56 2.52
N ASN A 116 -7.36 17.28 2.47
CA ASN A 116 -7.27 16.48 1.24
C ASN A 116 -8.47 15.55 1.03
N VAL A 117 -9.29 15.33 2.07
CA VAL A 117 -10.54 14.58 1.98
C VAL A 117 -11.68 15.54 1.67
N LEU A 118 -12.41 15.27 0.61
CA LEU A 118 -13.51 16.08 0.12
C LEU A 118 -14.77 15.23 0.02
N LEU A 119 -15.87 15.75 0.56
CA LEU A 119 -17.19 15.28 0.16
C LEU A 119 -17.45 15.79 -1.26
N LEU A 120 -17.23 14.94 -2.26
CA LEU A 120 -17.37 15.33 -3.67
C LEU A 120 -18.84 15.50 -4.05
N HIS A 121 -19.71 14.66 -3.49
CA HIS A 121 -21.16 14.77 -3.66
C HIS A 121 -21.90 14.05 -2.52
N ASP A 122 -22.87 14.71 -1.88
CA ASP A 122 -23.59 14.14 -0.73
C ASP A 122 -24.64 13.08 -1.14
N ALA A 123 -25.36 13.31 -2.23
CA ALA A 123 -26.43 12.42 -2.69
C ALA A 123 -26.43 12.28 -4.22
N PHE A 124 -25.36 11.71 -4.78
CA PHE A 124 -25.13 11.55 -6.22
C PHE A 124 -26.15 10.60 -6.84
N GLU A 125 -26.79 10.99 -7.93
CA GLU A 125 -27.81 10.16 -8.56
C GLU A 125 -27.18 8.96 -9.30
N ILE A 126 -27.71 7.77 -9.01
CA ILE A 126 -27.37 6.52 -9.69
C ILE A 126 -28.57 6.11 -10.56
N PRO A 127 -28.69 6.65 -11.79
CA PRO A 127 -29.84 6.36 -12.64
C PRO A 127 -29.95 4.88 -13.00
N GLN A 128 -28.83 4.16 -13.12
CA GLN A 128 -28.79 2.72 -13.42
C GLN A 128 -29.46 1.86 -12.35
N LEU A 129 -29.56 2.35 -11.12
CA LEU A 129 -30.17 1.64 -9.98
C LEU A 129 -31.38 2.38 -9.40
N GLY A 130 -31.69 3.60 -9.86
CA GLY A 130 -32.72 4.46 -9.28
C GLY A 130 -32.43 4.87 -7.83
N ARG A 131 -31.16 5.09 -7.49
CA ARG A 131 -30.70 5.35 -6.11
C ARG A 131 -29.87 6.62 -6.00
N ARG A 132 -29.48 6.98 -4.78
CA ARG A 132 -28.51 8.04 -4.50
C ARG A 132 -27.35 7.53 -3.66
N ARG A 133 -26.20 8.16 -3.83
CA ARG A 133 -24.95 7.71 -3.23
C ARG A 133 -24.06 8.86 -2.81
N ARG A 134 -23.49 8.77 -1.61
CA ARG A 134 -22.44 9.69 -1.20
C ARG A 134 -21.11 9.30 -1.84
N ILE A 135 -20.43 10.30 -2.39
CA ILE A 135 -19.15 10.15 -3.07
C ILE A 135 -18.11 11.04 -2.39
N TRP A 136 -16.99 10.43 -2.04
CA TRP A 136 -15.84 11.08 -1.43
C TRP A 136 -14.68 11.14 -2.42
N ALA A 137 -13.81 12.13 -2.28
CA ALA A 137 -12.55 12.23 -3.01
C ALA A 137 -11.41 12.50 -2.04
N ILE A 138 -10.29 11.80 -2.20
CA ILE A 138 -9.03 12.09 -1.51
C ILE A 138 -8.03 12.55 -2.54
N LEU A 139 -7.55 13.78 -2.38
CA LEU A 139 -6.63 14.42 -3.31
C LEU A 139 -5.17 14.21 -2.86
N PRO A 140 -4.24 14.00 -3.81
CA PRO A 140 -2.81 14.05 -3.52
C PRO A 140 -2.42 15.39 -2.86
N PRO A 141 -1.45 15.44 -1.93
CA PRO A 141 -1.13 16.68 -1.21
C PRO A 141 -0.63 17.82 -2.10
N ASP A 142 -0.02 17.50 -3.25
CA ASP A 142 0.42 18.49 -4.24
C ASP A 142 -0.69 18.92 -5.21
N TYR A 143 -1.92 18.39 -5.06
CA TYR A 143 -3.04 18.69 -5.96
C TYR A 143 -3.36 20.19 -5.98
N ARG A 144 -3.33 20.88 -4.83
CA ARG A 144 -3.68 22.31 -4.77
C ARG A 144 -2.53 23.25 -5.16
N SER A 145 -1.29 22.76 -5.10
CA SER A 145 -0.08 23.55 -5.37
C SER A 145 0.48 23.33 -6.77
N THR A 146 -0.09 22.41 -7.55
CA THR A 146 0.35 22.10 -8.91
C THR A 146 -0.83 21.99 -9.88
N GLU A 147 -0.54 22.12 -11.17
CA GLU A 147 -1.49 21.86 -12.26
C GLU A 147 -1.36 20.45 -12.84
N LYS A 148 -0.71 19.54 -12.11
CA LYS A 148 -0.55 18.14 -12.54
C LYS A 148 -1.91 17.47 -12.69
N ARG A 149 -1.95 16.48 -13.59
CA ARG A 149 -3.05 15.52 -13.69
C ARG A 149 -2.67 14.21 -13.02
N TYR A 150 -3.66 13.54 -12.44
CA TYR A 150 -3.43 12.42 -11.53
C TYR A 150 -4.19 11.17 -11.98
N PRO A 151 -3.62 9.97 -11.79
CA PRO A 151 -4.37 8.73 -11.87
C PRO A 151 -5.54 8.72 -10.86
N VAL A 152 -6.50 7.81 -11.04
CA VAL A 152 -7.69 7.70 -10.18
C VAL A 152 -7.90 6.26 -9.74
N VAL A 153 -8.21 6.02 -8.47
CA VAL A 153 -8.67 4.71 -7.96
C VAL A 153 -10.08 4.84 -7.41
N TYR A 154 -11.00 4.05 -7.94
CA TYR A 154 -12.37 3.94 -7.41
C TYR A 154 -12.40 2.88 -6.31
N MET A 155 -12.76 3.29 -5.10
CA MET A 155 -12.75 2.44 -3.92
C MET A 155 -14.16 2.16 -3.41
N GLN A 156 -14.43 0.90 -3.10
CA GLN A 156 -15.69 0.45 -2.53
C GLN A 156 -15.75 0.73 -1.03
N ASP A 157 -16.97 0.75 -0.47
CA ASP A 157 -17.22 0.97 0.96
C ASP A 157 -16.64 2.30 1.48
N GLY A 158 -16.88 3.38 0.74
CA GLY A 158 -16.40 4.74 0.99
C GLY A 158 -16.54 5.24 2.42
N GLN A 159 -17.58 4.81 3.14
CA GLN A 159 -17.83 5.22 4.52
C GLN A 159 -16.90 4.55 5.54
N ASN A 160 -16.21 3.47 5.15
CA ASN A 160 -15.21 2.75 5.95
C ASN A 160 -13.78 3.18 5.60
N LEU A 161 -13.57 3.96 4.53
CA LEU A 161 -12.21 4.33 4.08
C LEU A 161 -11.53 5.34 5.02
N PHE A 162 -12.32 6.18 5.69
CA PHE A 162 -11.85 7.26 6.56
C PHE A 162 -11.91 6.85 8.02
N ASP A 163 -11.04 7.44 8.84
CA ASP A 163 -11.10 7.27 10.28
C ASP A 163 -12.44 7.77 10.85
N ASN A 164 -13.36 6.83 11.02
CA ASN A 164 -14.73 7.08 11.46
C ASN A 164 -14.98 6.31 12.75
N PRO A 165 -14.95 6.96 13.92
CA PRO A 165 -15.20 6.30 15.19
C PRO A 165 -16.62 5.71 15.31
N ALA A 166 -17.54 6.04 14.39
CA ALA A 166 -18.88 5.46 14.31
C ALA A 166 -18.98 4.27 13.33
N ALA A 167 -17.91 3.88 12.63
CA ALA A 167 -17.92 2.71 11.76
C ALA A 167 -17.97 1.42 12.59
N ILE A 168 -19.04 0.64 12.41
CA ILE A 168 -19.35 -0.55 13.22
C ILE A 168 -18.26 -1.64 13.11
N PHE A 169 -17.51 -1.66 12.00
CA PHE A 169 -16.49 -2.66 11.71
C PHE A 169 -15.04 -2.12 11.74
N GLY A 170 -14.86 -0.84 12.07
CA GLY A 170 -13.58 -0.13 11.97
C GLY A 170 -13.42 0.66 10.67
N SER A 171 -12.26 1.28 10.49
CA SER A 171 -11.89 2.11 9.33
C SER A 171 -10.63 1.57 8.67
N TRP A 172 -10.45 1.84 7.37
CA TRP A 172 -9.17 1.58 6.69
C TRP A 172 -8.09 2.61 7.06
N GLY A 173 -8.45 3.71 7.72
CA GLY A 173 -7.52 4.80 8.03
C GLY A 173 -6.71 5.26 6.81
N ILE A 174 -7.32 5.28 5.62
CA ILE A 174 -6.62 5.57 4.36
C ILE A 174 -6.08 6.99 4.35
N ASP A 175 -6.76 7.92 5.02
CA ASP A 175 -6.27 9.26 5.30
C ASP A 175 -4.91 9.25 6.01
N GLN A 176 -4.73 8.38 7.01
CA GLN A 176 -3.45 8.24 7.72
C GLN A 176 -2.39 7.53 6.87
N ALA A 177 -2.78 6.50 6.10
CA ALA A 177 -1.87 5.80 5.20
C ALA A 177 -1.35 6.72 4.08
N LEU A 178 -2.23 7.52 3.49
CA LEU A 178 -1.86 8.51 2.47
C LEU A 178 -1.01 9.64 3.07
N ASN A 179 -1.29 10.08 4.29
CA ASN A 179 -0.42 11.00 5.00
C ASN A 179 0.99 10.41 5.16
N ARG A 180 1.14 9.14 5.58
CA ARG A 180 2.47 8.49 5.65
C ARG A 180 3.15 8.40 4.28
N LEU A 181 2.41 7.99 3.25
CA LEU A 181 2.89 7.83 1.88
C LEU A 181 3.31 9.15 1.23
N PHE A 182 2.61 10.24 1.54
CA PHE A 182 2.77 11.50 0.82
C PHE A 182 3.49 12.59 1.61
N LEU A 183 3.58 12.50 2.94
CA LEU A 183 4.38 13.41 3.79
C LEU A 183 5.88 13.10 3.70
N GLN A 184 6.27 11.93 3.19
CA GLN A 184 7.63 11.69 2.74
C GLN A 184 7.84 12.44 1.41
N ASN A 185 8.06 13.77 1.51
CA ASN A 185 8.36 14.71 0.43
C ASN A 185 9.70 14.42 -0.25
N SER A 186 9.84 13.24 -0.83
CA SER A 186 10.91 12.94 -1.75
C SER A 186 10.26 12.36 -2.99
N ASP A 187 10.61 12.91 -4.15
CA ASP A 187 10.12 12.49 -5.45
C ASP A 187 10.39 11.00 -5.74
N ASN A 188 11.19 10.32 -4.89
CA ASN A 188 11.51 8.89 -4.95
C ASN A 188 11.33 8.10 -3.63
N ALA A 189 10.84 8.70 -2.53
CA ALA A 189 10.89 8.05 -1.19
C ALA A 189 9.87 6.91 -0.99
N ALA A 190 8.84 6.82 -1.82
CA ALA A 190 7.78 5.83 -1.66
C ALA A 190 7.74 4.73 -2.73
N GLY A 191 8.71 4.66 -3.65
CA GLY A 191 8.68 3.67 -4.74
C GLY A 191 7.45 3.76 -5.66
N MET A 192 6.65 4.83 -5.54
CA MET A 192 5.50 5.15 -6.38
C MET A 192 5.90 6.17 -7.43
N GLN A 193 5.62 5.87 -8.70
CA GLN A 193 5.80 6.80 -9.81
C GLN A 193 4.68 7.85 -9.87
N ALA A 194 3.47 7.51 -9.39
CA ALA A 194 2.33 8.41 -9.41
C ALA A 194 1.47 8.28 -8.14
N ARG A 195 0.93 9.41 -7.68
CA ARG A 195 0.04 9.50 -6.51
C ARG A 195 -1.41 9.62 -7.00
N PRO A 196 -2.27 8.61 -6.86
CA PRO A 196 -3.63 8.69 -7.40
C PRO A 196 -4.56 9.56 -6.55
N ILE A 197 -5.58 10.13 -7.19
CA ILE A 197 -6.81 10.56 -6.52
C ILE A 197 -7.59 9.31 -6.13
N LEU A 198 -8.07 9.23 -4.89
CA LEU A 198 -8.95 8.13 -4.48
C LEU A 198 -10.40 8.62 -4.48
N ILE A 199 -11.30 7.86 -5.10
CA ILE A 199 -12.74 8.13 -5.10
C ILE A 199 -13.43 7.07 -4.26
N GLY A 200 -13.88 7.44 -3.07
CA GLY A 200 -14.62 6.56 -2.17
C GLY A 200 -16.11 6.56 -2.50
N ILE A 201 -16.65 5.40 -2.83
CA ILE A 201 -18.08 5.21 -3.11
C ILE A 201 -18.70 4.51 -1.91
N GLU A 202 -19.57 5.19 -1.16
CA GLU A 202 -20.27 4.54 -0.05
C GLU A 202 -21.06 3.31 -0.54
N ASN A 203 -21.39 2.37 0.35
CA ASN A 203 -22.20 1.23 -0.07
C ASN A 203 -23.70 1.48 0.09
N GLY A 204 -24.52 0.65 -0.57
CA GLY A 204 -25.98 0.68 -0.56
C GLY A 204 -26.68 0.40 0.76
N GLY A 205 -25.97 0.26 1.88
CA GLY A 205 -26.54 -0.25 3.12
C GLY A 205 -27.16 -1.63 2.87
N ALA A 206 -28.49 -1.73 2.97
CA ALA A 206 -29.23 -2.95 2.65
C ALA A 206 -29.01 -3.44 1.19
N HIS A 207 -28.64 -2.54 0.27
CA HIS A 207 -28.36 -2.88 -1.14
C HIS A 207 -26.89 -3.24 -1.41
N ARG A 208 -26.00 -3.21 -0.40
CA ARG A 208 -24.57 -3.46 -0.61
C ARG A 208 -24.30 -4.78 -1.33
N ILE A 209 -24.94 -5.87 -0.88
CA ILE A 209 -24.72 -7.20 -1.46
C ILE A 209 -25.27 -7.27 -2.90
N SER A 210 -26.42 -6.65 -3.17
CA SER A 210 -26.99 -6.65 -4.51
C SER A 210 -26.11 -5.90 -5.51
N GLU A 211 -25.60 -4.74 -5.11
CA GLU A 211 -24.75 -3.87 -5.92
C GLU A 211 -23.35 -4.47 -6.17
N TYR A 212 -22.80 -5.22 -5.22
CA TYR A 212 -21.43 -5.74 -5.33
C TYR A 212 -21.33 -7.12 -5.99
N SER A 213 -22.44 -7.73 -6.39
CA SER A 213 -22.42 -9.01 -7.08
C SER A 213 -23.26 -8.99 -8.35
N PRO A 214 -22.69 -9.34 -9.52
CA PRO A 214 -23.48 -9.62 -10.72
C PRO A 214 -24.21 -10.97 -10.62
N TRP A 215 -23.87 -11.83 -9.65
CA TRP A 215 -24.49 -13.12 -9.42
C TRP A 215 -25.58 -13.03 -8.36
N GLN A 216 -26.60 -13.89 -8.45
CA GLN A 216 -27.55 -14.09 -7.36
C GLN A 216 -27.07 -15.22 -6.44
N HIS A 217 -27.08 -14.96 -5.13
CA HIS A 217 -26.89 -15.95 -4.09
C HIS A 217 -28.25 -16.31 -3.46
N PRO A 218 -28.57 -17.61 -3.27
CA PRO A 218 -29.87 -18.05 -2.78
C PRO A 218 -30.31 -17.40 -1.45
N GLU A 219 -29.35 -17.17 -0.55
CA GLU A 219 -29.63 -16.65 0.79
C GLU A 219 -29.36 -15.15 0.96
N HIS A 220 -28.61 -14.54 0.03
CA HIS A 220 -28.11 -13.17 0.21
C HIS A 220 -28.58 -12.21 -0.89
N GLY A 221 -29.32 -12.69 -1.89
CA GLY A 221 -29.68 -11.91 -3.06
C GLY A 221 -28.46 -11.65 -3.94
N GLY A 222 -28.40 -10.51 -4.63
CA GLY A 222 -27.37 -10.25 -5.64
C GLY A 222 -27.97 -9.83 -6.98
N GLY A 223 -27.12 -9.68 -7.98
CA GLY A 223 -27.53 -9.53 -9.38
C GLY A 223 -27.58 -8.11 -9.92
N GLU A 224 -27.24 -7.08 -9.14
CA GLU A 224 -27.22 -5.69 -9.60
C GLU A 224 -25.81 -5.20 -9.98
N GLY A 225 -24.79 -6.05 -9.85
CA GLY A 225 -23.39 -5.70 -10.13
C GLY A 225 -23.14 -5.11 -11.51
N ALA A 226 -23.82 -5.59 -12.55
CA ALA A 226 -23.71 -5.01 -13.89
C ALA A 226 -24.22 -3.56 -13.96
N ALA A 227 -25.39 -3.28 -13.36
CA ALA A 227 -25.95 -1.93 -13.30
C ALA A 227 -25.11 -0.99 -12.42
N TYR A 228 -24.55 -1.51 -11.32
CA TYR A 228 -23.61 -0.76 -10.49
C TYR A 228 -22.31 -0.43 -11.24
N LEU A 229 -21.79 -1.37 -12.03
CA LEU A 229 -20.63 -1.12 -12.90
C LEU A 229 -20.92 -0.08 -13.97
N ASP A 230 -22.08 -0.14 -14.62
CA ASP A 230 -22.52 0.87 -15.59
C ASP A 230 -22.63 2.26 -14.95
N PHE A 231 -23.12 2.34 -13.72
CA PHE A 231 -23.08 3.58 -12.96
C PHE A 231 -21.66 4.14 -12.84
N ILE A 232 -20.69 3.34 -12.41
CA ILE A 232 -19.31 3.78 -12.23
C ILE A 232 -18.74 4.26 -13.56
N CYS A 233 -18.88 3.46 -14.62
CA CYS A 233 -18.25 3.74 -15.91
C CYS A 233 -18.92 4.86 -16.70
N GLN A 234 -20.26 4.92 -16.69
CA GLN A 234 -21.04 5.80 -17.57
C GLN A 234 -21.47 7.10 -16.88
N THR A 235 -21.54 7.11 -15.54
CA THR A 235 -22.07 8.27 -14.79
C THR A 235 -21.02 8.87 -13.88
N LEU A 236 -20.43 8.07 -12.97
CA LEU A 236 -19.52 8.58 -11.97
C LEU A 236 -18.18 9.01 -12.57
N LYS A 237 -17.55 8.14 -13.38
CA LYS A 237 -16.24 8.43 -13.97
C LYS A 237 -16.25 9.71 -14.82
N PRO A 238 -17.20 9.92 -15.75
CA PRO A 238 -17.31 11.19 -16.47
C PRO A 238 -17.52 12.40 -15.56
N PHE A 239 -18.30 12.26 -14.48
CA PHE A 239 -18.50 13.34 -13.51
C PHE A 239 -17.20 13.73 -12.80
N VAL A 240 -16.39 12.74 -12.39
CA VAL A 240 -15.09 12.92 -11.74
C VAL A 240 -14.08 13.55 -12.71
N ASP A 241 -13.96 13.01 -13.93
CA ASP A 241 -13.04 13.49 -14.96
C ASP A 241 -13.32 14.94 -15.39
N ALA A 242 -14.58 15.37 -15.33
CA ALA A 242 -14.99 16.74 -15.66
C ALA A 242 -14.69 17.76 -14.54
N ARG A 243 -14.45 17.32 -13.30
CA ARG A 243 -14.32 18.19 -12.11
C ARG A 243 -12.94 18.16 -11.48
N LEU A 244 -12.21 17.06 -11.63
CA LEU A 244 -10.88 16.90 -11.08
C LEU A 244 -9.85 16.83 -12.21
N ARG A 245 -8.59 17.17 -11.91
CA ARG A 245 -7.46 17.02 -12.83
C ARG A 245 -7.05 15.56 -12.94
N THR A 246 -7.88 14.75 -13.58
CA THR A 246 -7.59 13.32 -13.78
C THR A 246 -6.78 13.08 -15.05
N LEU A 247 -6.09 11.93 -15.05
CA LEU A 247 -5.63 11.21 -16.24
C LEU A 247 -6.71 10.15 -16.55
N PRO A 248 -7.59 10.36 -17.53
CA PRO A 248 -8.80 9.56 -17.68
C PRO A 248 -8.60 8.19 -18.36
N GLY A 249 -7.39 7.89 -18.86
CA GLY A 249 -7.06 6.65 -19.54
C GLY A 249 -7.07 5.43 -18.60
N ARG A 250 -7.25 4.23 -19.17
CA ARG A 250 -7.32 2.97 -18.41
C ARG A 250 -6.03 2.69 -17.64
N GLU A 251 -4.90 3.01 -18.23
CA GLU A 251 -3.55 2.87 -17.69
C GLU A 251 -3.31 3.75 -16.46
N HIS A 252 -4.23 4.67 -16.18
CA HIS A 252 -4.22 5.56 -15.03
C HIS A 252 -5.47 5.41 -14.16
N THR A 253 -6.30 4.39 -14.40
CA THR A 253 -7.55 4.18 -13.68
C THR A 253 -7.56 2.80 -13.01
N GLY A 254 -7.68 2.80 -11.69
CA GLY A 254 -7.80 1.60 -10.86
C GLY A 254 -9.17 1.43 -10.21
N ILE A 255 -9.47 0.21 -9.77
CA ILE A 255 -10.61 -0.10 -8.91
C ILE A 255 -10.15 -0.98 -7.74
N MET A 256 -10.68 -0.75 -6.54
CA MET A 256 -10.21 -1.45 -5.34
C MET A 256 -11.31 -1.64 -4.30
N GLY A 257 -11.25 -2.75 -3.56
CA GLY A 257 -12.13 -3.00 -2.43
C GLY A 257 -11.77 -4.30 -1.70
N SER A 258 -12.41 -4.51 -0.54
CA SER A 258 -12.27 -5.75 0.23
C SER A 258 -13.54 -6.58 0.27
N SER A 259 -13.43 -7.88 0.57
CA SER A 259 -14.59 -8.75 0.78
C SER A 259 -15.52 -8.74 -0.45
N MET A 260 -16.80 -8.41 -0.28
CA MET A 260 -17.72 -8.19 -1.41
C MET A 260 -17.28 -7.05 -2.34
N GLY A 261 -16.67 -5.99 -1.81
CA GLY A 261 -16.07 -4.93 -2.63
C GLY A 261 -14.84 -5.41 -3.42
N GLY A 262 -14.12 -6.39 -2.90
CA GLY A 262 -13.04 -7.09 -3.61
C GLY A 262 -13.58 -7.95 -4.75
N LEU A 263 -14.65 -8.71 -4.49
CA LEU A 263 -15.38 -9.46 -5.53
C LEU A 263 -15.88 -8.54 -6.65
N PHE A 264 -16.51 -7.42 -6.29
CA PHE A 264 -16.97 -6.44 -7.26
C PHE A 264 -15.81 -5.82 -8.06
N SER A 265 -14.72 -5.44 -7.39
CA SER A 265 -13.56 -4.82 -8.05
C SER A 265 -12.91 -5.77 -9.05
N MET A 266 -12.82 -7.06 -8.73
CA MET A 266 -12.41 -8.11 -9.67
C MET A 266 -13.34 -8.17 -10.88
N TYR A 267 -14.66 -8.28 -10.64
CA TYR A 267 -15.66 -8.33 -11.71
C TYR A 267 -15.57 -7.10 -12.62
N ALA A 268 -15.51 -5.89 -12.04
CA ALA A 268 -15.44 -4.63 -12.76
C ALA A 268 -14.19 -4.51 -13.63
N ALA A 269 -13.03 -4.93 -13.11
CA ALA A 269 -11.78 -4.90 -13.85
C ALA A 269 -11.81 -5.84 -15.06
N LEU A 270 -12.35 -7.04 -14.91
CA LEU A 270 -12.43 -8.04 -15.97
C LEU A 270 -13.52 -7.74 -17.01
N GLU A 271 -14.63 -7.14 -16.58
CA GLU A 271 -15.74 -6.79 -17.47
C GLU A 271 -15.49 -5.49 -18.24
N ARG A 272 -14.75 -4.55 -17.64
CA ARG A 272 -14.43 -3.25 -18.25
C ARG A 272 -12.92 -2.98 -18.29
N PRO A 273 -12.13 -3.85 -18.98
CA PRO A 273 -10.71 -3.63 -19.15
C PRO A 273 -10.43 -2.37 -19.99
N ASP A 274 -11.39 -1.88 -20.77
CA ASP A 274 -11.34 -0.59 -21.48
C ASP A 274 -11.34 0.62 -20.53
N ARG A 275 -11.75 0.44 -19.28
CA ARG A 275 -11.83 1.51 -18.26
C ARG A 275 -10.85 1.34 -17.13
N PHE A 276 -10.59 0.11 -16.69
CA PHE A 276 -9.74 -0.16 -15.55
C PHE A 276 -8.49 -0.90 -16.00
N GLY A 277 -7.32 -0.25 -15.92
CA GLY A 277 -6.03 -0.87 -16.17
C GLY A 277 -5.40 -1.47 -14.91
N MET A 278 -5.97 -1.19 -13.74
CA MET A 278 -5.45 -1.60 -12.44
C MET A 278 -6.57 -2.10 -11.51
N ALA A 279 -6.30 -3.12 -10.70
CA ALA A 279 -7.23 -3.61 -9.69
C ALA A 279 -6.51 -4.03 -8.40
N GLY A 280 -7.04 -3.62 -7.25
CA GLY A 280 -6.66 -4.12 -5.94
C GLY A 280 -7.81 -4.93 -5.32
N ILE A 281 -7.59 -6.22 -5.13
CA ILE A 281 -8.64 -7.18 -4.74
C ILE A 281 -8.26 -7.79 -3.40
N PHE A 282 -8.90 -7.31 -2.33
CA PHE A 282 -8.53 -7.64 -0.96
C PHE A 282 -9.54 -8.63 -0.38
N SER A 283 -9.09 -9.75 0.17
CA SER A 283 -9.89 -10.81 0.80
C SER A 283 -11.23 -11.08 0.06
N PRO A 284 -11.22 -11.33 -1.27
CA PRO A 284 -12.45 -11.32 -2.07
C PRO A 284 -13.43 -12.43 -1.65
N SER A 285 -14.72 -12.13 -1.65
CA SER A 285 -15.78 -13.09 -1.30
C SER A 285 -16.09 -14.08 -2.44
N LEU A 286 -15.10 -14.89 -2.82
CA LEU A 286 -15.19 -15.86 -3.92
C LEU A 286 -16.17 -17.00 -3.65
N TRP A 287 -16.51 -17.25 -2.38
CA TRP A 287 -17.54 -18.20 -1.96
C TRP A 287 -18.96 -17.80 -2.42
N PHE A 288 -19.18 -16.54 -2.83
CA PHE A 288 -20.51 -16.01 -3.13
C PHE A 288 -21.19 -16.66 -4.34
N SER A 289 -20.41 -17.18 -5.31
CA SER A 289 -20.97 -17.88 -6.46
C SER A 289 -19.98 -18.87 -7.05
N LYS A 290 -20.48 -20.05 -7.44
CA LYS A 290 -19.69 -21.07 -8.12
C LYS A 290 -19.31 -20.68 -9.55
N ASP A 291 -20.00 -19.67 -10.11
CA ASP A 291 -19.77 -19.21 -11.48
C ASP A 291 -18.60 -18.22 -11.59
N ILE A 292 -17.99 -17.82 -10.47
CA ILE A 292 -16.93 -16.81 -10.44
C ILE A 292 -15.68 -17.29 -11.21
N LEU A 293 -15.11 -18.45 -10.89
CA LEU A 293 -13.93 -18.94 -11.59
C LEU A 293 -14.21 -19.26 -13.08
N PRO A 294 -15.34 -19.93 -13.45
CA PRO A 294 -15.73 -20.06 -14.84
C PRO A 294 -15.86 -18.72 -15.57
N TYR A 295 -16.38 -17.69 -14.89
CA TYR A 295 -16.48 -16.35 -15.44
C TYR A 295 -15.10 -15.77 -15.75
N VAL A 296 -14.19 -15.79 -14.77
CA VAL A 296 -12.81 -15.29 -14.91
C VAL A 296 -12.10 -16.00 -16.06
N LYS A 297 -12.18 -17.32 -16.13
CA LYS A 297 -11.54 -18.14 -17.16
C LYS A 297 -11.96 -17.76 -18.59
N ALA A 298 -13.20 -17.29 -18.75
CA ALA A 298 -13.74 -16.90 -20.04
C ALA A 298 -13.35 -15.47 -20.48
N ARG A 299 -12.75 -14.65 -19.61
CA ARG A 299 -12.34 -13.27 -19.91
C ARG A 299 -10.85 -13.19 -20.18
N ARG A 300 -10.48 -13.45 -21.44
CA ARG A 300 -9.11 -13.21 -21.90
C ARG A 300 -8.83 -11.70 -21.94
N PRO A 301 -7.70 -11.22 -21.38
CA PRO A 301 -7.39 -9.80 -21.41
C PRO A 301 -7.09 -9.33 -22.84
N GLU A 302 -7.79 -8.28 -23.27
CA GLU A 302 -7.53 -7.61 -24.54
C GLU A 302 -6.39 -6.58 -24.43
N HIS A 303 -6.09 -6.14 -23.20
CA HIS A 303 -5.08 -5.15 -22.88
C HIS A 303 -4.34 -5.52 -21.58
N PRO A 304 -3.05 -5.14 -21.42
CA PRO A 304 -2.31 -5.37 -20.16
C PRO A 304 -3.03 -4.73 -18.98
N GLN A 305 -3.20 -5.46 -17.88
CA GLN A 305 -3.96 -5.03 -16.71
C GLN A 305 -3.25 -5.50 -15.44
N LYS A 306 -2.91 -4.56 -14.55
CA LYS A 306 -2.25 -4.85 -13.28
C LYS A 306 -3.26 -5.27 -12.22
N ILE A 307 -3.20 -6.50 -11.73
CA ILE A 307 -4.13 -7.02 -10.72
C ILE A 307 -3.34 -7.50 -9.51
N LEU A 308 -3.62 -6.90 -8.36
CA LEU A 308 -3.11 -7.34 -7.07
C LEU A 308 -4.21 -8.04 -6.28
N LEU A 309 -3.93 -9.25 -5.85
CA LEU A 309 -4.75 -10.06 -4.95
C LEU A 309 -4.12 -10.02 -3.55
N MET A 310 -4.90 -9.91 -2.49
CA MET A 310 -4.36 -9.94 -1.14
C MET A 310 -5.31 -10.69 -0.22
N ALA A 311 -4.78 -11.53 0.68
CA ALA A 311 -5.56 -12.13 1.75
C ALA A 311 -4.72 -12.44 3.00
N GLY A 312 -5.42 -12.58 4.13
CA GLY A 312 -4.87 -13.05 5.39
C GLY A 312 -4.98 -14.56 5.54
N GLN A 313 -4.01 -15.18 6.21
CA GLN A 313 -4.00 -16.63 6.43
C GLN A 313 -4.85 -17.07 7.61
N GLN A 314 -5.22 -16.15 8.51
CA GLN A 314 -6.12 -16.40 9.63
C GLN A 314 -7.59 -16.07 9.28
N GLU A 315 -7.90 -15.94 7.99
CA GLU A 315 -9.26 -15.84 7.48
C GLU A 315 -9.99 -17.21 7.49
N SER A 316 -11.10 -17.32 6.76
CA SER A 316 -11.79 -18.60 6.59
C SER A 316 -10.87 -19.66 5.98
N LYS A 317 -11.09 -20.93 6.32
CA LYS A 317 -10.28 -22.07 5.84
C LYS A 317 -10.12 -22.13 4.32
N SER A 318 -11.08 -21.64 3.54
CA SER A 318 -11.01 -21.64 2.07
C SER A 318 -10.30 -20.43 1.49
N MET A 319 -10.12 -19.32 2.22
CA MET A 319 -9.71 -18.02 1.65
C MET A 319 -8.41 -18.10 0.86
N VAL A 320 -7.38 -18.73 1.44
CA VAL A 320 -6.08 -18.90 0.77
C VAL A 320 -6.21 -19.77 -0.47
N GLY A 321 -6.97 -20.87 -0.39
CA GLY A 321 -7.23 -21.75 -1.53
C GLY A 321 -7.96 -21.01 -2.65
N ASP A 322 -9.06 -20.35 -2.32
CA ASP A 322 -9.89 -19.61 -3.27
C ASP A 322 -9.10 -18.48 -3.96
N LEU A 323 -8.27 -17.75 -3.21
CA LEU A 323 -7.42 -16.68 -3.77
C LEU A 323 -6.37 -17.24 -4.76
N LEU A 324 -5.75 -18.37 -4.43
CA LEU A 324 -4.78 -19.01 -5.31
C LEU A 324 -5.45 -19.60 -6.55
N ASP A 325 -6.64 -20.18 -6.41
CA ASP A 325 -7.44 -20.66 -7.54
C ASP A 325 -7.86 -19.51 -8.46
N LEU A 326 -8.20 -18.34 -7.90
CA LEU A 326 -8.45 -17.12 -8.68
C LEU A 326 -7.20 -16.68 -9.45
N TYR A 327 -6.05 -16.59 -8.77
CA TYR A 327 -4.78 -16.23 -9.41
C TYR A 327 -4.43 -17.18 -10.56
N GLU A 328 -4.59 -18.48 -10.34
CA GLU A 328 -4.42 -19.53 -11.35
C GLU A 328 -5.35 -19.34 -12.53
N THR A 329 -6.62 -19.06 -12.25
CA THR A 329 -7.64 -18.86 -13.29
C THR A 329 -7.37 -17.62 -14.13
N LEU A 330 -6.85 -16.53 -13.54
CA LEU A 330 -6.45 -15.33 -14.28
C LEU A 330 -5.31 -15.62 -15.27
N LEU A 331 -4.33 -16.41 -14.85
CA LEU A 331 -3.24 -16.84 -15.74
C LEU A 331 -3.74 -17.78 -16.85
N GLU A 332 -4.62 -18.73 -16.52
CA GLU A 332 -5.26 -19.59 -17.53
C GLU A 332 -6.09 -18.79 -18.54
N ALA A 333 -6.71 -17.69 -18.12
CA ALA A 333 -7.42 -16.77 -19.01
C ALA A 333 -6.46 -15.96 -19.91
N GLY A 334 -5.16 -15.91 -19.59
CA GLY A 334 -4.13 -15.27 -20.41
C GLY A 334 -3.64 -13.92 -19.91
N HIS A 335 -3.85 -13.58 -18.63
CA HIS A 335 -3.20 -12.44 -17.99
C HIS A 335 -1.68 -12.66 -17.88
N ASP A 336 -0.91 -11.58 -18.00
CA ASP A 336 0.54 -11.62 -17.90
C ASP A 336 0.96 -11.68 -16.42
N ASP A 337 1.78 -12.66 -16.07
CA ASP A 337 2.30 -12.86 -14.71
C ASP A 337 3.08 -11.63 -14.19
N ARG A 338 3.64 -10.81 -15.07
CA ARG A 338 4.32 -9.56 -14.69
C ARG A 338 3.35 -8.49 -14.19
N ASP A 339 2.10 -8.58 -14.62
CA ASP A 339 1.00 -7.68 -14.26
C ASP A 339 0.00 -8.37 -13.31
N LEU A 340 0.34 -9.53 -12.74
CA LEU A 340 -0.42 -10.16 -11.68
C LEU A 340 0.42 -10.29 -10.42
N HIS A 341 -0.21 -10.08 -9.28
CA HIS A 341 0.46 -10.24 -7.99
C HIS A 341 -0.51 -10.78 -6.95
N TYR A 342 -0.02 -11.60 -6.04
CA TYR A 342 -0.76 -11.96 -4.84
C TYR A 342 0.11 -11.78 -3.58
N ASP A 343 -0.52 -11.36 -2.49
CA ASP A 343 0.10 -11.23 -1.17
C ASP A 343 -0.69 -12.02 -0.12
N LEU A 344 0.00 -12.86 0.64
CA LEU A 344 -0.58 -13.66 1.71
C LEU A 344 0.13 -13.38 3.04
N HIS A 345 -0.60 -12.87 4.01
CA HIS A 345 -0.03 -12.49 5.30
C HIS A 345 -0.44 -13.46 6.41
N ALA A 346 0.56 -14.05 7.08
CA ALA A 346 0.37 -15.06 8.13
C ALA A 346 -0.44 -14.55 9.34
N ASP A 347 -0.40 -13.25 9.61
CA ASP A 347 -1.13 -12.60 10.69
C ASP A 347 -2.42 -11.90 10.22
N GLY A 348 -2.70 -11.90 8.92
CA GLY A 348 -3.88 -11.25 8.35
C GLY A 348 -5.17 -12.01 8.69
N VAL A 349 -6.21 -11.25 9.05
CA VAL A 349 -7.58 -11.72 9.29
C VAL A 349 -8.56 -10.89 8.43
N HIS A 350 -9.82 -11.31 8.35
CA HIS A 350 -10.85 -10.63 7.55
C HIS A 350 -11.34 -9.36 8.24
N ALA A 351 -10.52 -8.31 8.29
CA ALA A 351 -10.78 -7.10 9.05
C ALA A 351 -10.18 -5.83 8.45
N GLU A 352 -10.81 -4.70 8.77
CA GLU A 352 -10.45 -3.35 8.30
C GLU A 352 -9.01 -2.97 8.60
N TRP A 353 -8.50 -3.29 9.80
CA TRP A 353 -7.12 -2.97 10.19
C TRP A 353 -6.08 -3.65 9.29
N PHE A 354 -6.38 -4.84 8.79
CA PHE A 354 -5.47 -5.61 7.96
C PHE A 354 -5.43 -5.00 6.56
N TRP A 355 -6.59 -4.72 5.98
CA TRP A 355 -6.70 -4.04 4.69
C TRP A 355 -6.08 -2.64 4.73
N ALA A 356 -6.25 -1.90 5.82
CA ALA A 356 -5.60 -0.63 6.10
C ALA A 356 -4.06 -0.72 6.00
N ARG A 357 -3.50 -1.77 6.62
CA ARG A 357 -2.05 -2.00 6.67
C ARG A 357 -1.48 -2.28 5.29
N GLU A 358 -2.15 -3.15 4.52
CA GLU A 358 -1.66 -3.58 3.20
C GLU A 358 -1.99 -2.62 2.05
N PHE A 359 -2.91 -1.68 2.27
CA PHE A 359 -3.30 -0.69 1.27
C PHE A 359 -2.11 0.07 0.68
N GLU A 360 -1.14 0.45 1.53
CA GLU A 360 0.07 1.13 1.10
C GLU A 360 0.91 0.28 0.14
N HIS A 361 1.11 -1.01 0.45
CA HIS A 361 1.83 -1.93 -0.42
C HIS A 361 1.14 -2.06 -1.78
N ALA A 362 -0.19 -2.20 -1.77
CA ALA A 362 -0.96 -2.34 -3.00
C ALA A 362 -0.85 -1.11 -3.91
N LEU A 363 -0.93 0.10 -3.34
CA LEU A 363 -0.74 1.33 -4.13
C LEU A 363 0.67 1.43 -4.72
N ARG A 364 1.69 1.06 -3.95
CA ARG A 364 3.09 1.03 -4.43
C ARG A 364 3.27 0.05 -5.57
N TRP A 365 2.62 -1.10 -5.52
CA TRP A 365 2.72 -2.08 -6.60
C TRP A 365 1.95 -1.62 -7.84
N LEU A 366 0.72 -1.12 -7.69
CA LEU A 366 -0.10 -0.67 -8.81
C LEU A 366 0.50 0.55 -9.53
N PHE A 367 0.97 1.54 -8.79
CA PHE A 367 1.43 2.85 -9.32
C PHE A 367 2.95 3.08 -9.19
N GLY A 368 3.74 2.04 -8.98
CA GLY A 368 5.19 2.12 -8.80
C GLY A 368 5.97 1.05 -9.55
N GLU A 369 7.28 1.03 -9.31
CA GLU A 369 8.24 0.05 -9.84
C GLU A 369 8.68 -0.93 -8.73
N MET A 370 7.76 -1.38 -7.88
CA MET A 370 8.13 -2.46 -6.97
C MET A 370 8.32 -3.75 -7.78
N PRO A 371 9.50 -4.39 -7.73
CA PRO A 371 9.65 -5.73 -8.25
C PRO A 371 8.59 -6.61 -7.59
N GLY A 372 7.86 -7.40 -8.38
CA GLY A 372 6.86 -8.34 -7.88
C GLY A 372 7.51 -9.42 -7.03
N HIS A 373 7.87 -9.10 -5.79
CA HIS A 373 8.20 -10.09 -4.78
C HIS A 373 6.87 -10.57 -4.23
N THR A 374 6.34 -11.66 -4.79
CA THR A 374 5.35 -12.46 -4.07
C THR A 374 5.95 -12.70 -2.69
N HIS A 375 5.41 -12.09 -1.63
CA HIS A 375 5.72 -12.51 -0.27
C HIS A 375 5.01 -13.85 -0.10
N GLY A 376 5.57 -14.89 -0.75
CA GLY A 376 5.40 -16.25 -0.31
C GLY A 376 5.90 -16.29 1.13
N ILE A 377 5.12 -16.92 1.99
CA ILE A 377 5.47 -17.25 3.36
C ILE A 377 6.96 -17.58 3.43
N SER A 378 7.68 -16.86 4.30
CA SER A 378 9.14 -16.83 4.47
C SER A 378 9.93 -17.99 3.82
N ASP A 379 10.98 -17.64 3.06
CA ASP A 379 12.02 -18.57 2.57
C ASP A 379 12.71 -19.39 3.70
N ASP A 380 12.38 -19.14 4.97
CA ASP A 380 12.87 -19.90 6.12
C ASP A 380 12.46 -21.38 6.10
N PHE A 381 11.32 -21.73 5.50
CA PHE A 381 10.75 -23.09 5.61
C PHE A 381 11.16 -24.07 4.52
N ILE A 382 11.70 -23.59 3.38
CA ILE A 382 12.07 -24.45 2.26
C ILE A 382 13.20 -23.87 1.43
N ARG A 383 14.10 -24.72 0.99
CA ARG A 383 15.24 -24.38 0.13
C ARG A 383 15.29 -25.32 -1.06
N PHE A 384 15.56 -24.76 -2.22
CA PHE A 384 15.67 -25.49 -3.49
C PHE A 384 17.09 -25.39 -4.03
N ARG A 385 17.56 -26.47 -4.64
CA ARG A 385 18.76 -26.46 -5.48
C ARG A 385 18.59 -27.42 -6.64
N LEU A 386 18.96 -26.98 -7.83
CA LEU A 386 19.07 -27.86 -8.99
C LEU A 386 20.37 -28.66 -8.90
N ASP A 387 20.28 -29.98 -8.99
CA ASP A 387 21.41 -30.88 -9.18
C ASP A 387 21.43 -31.33 -10.65
N GLU A 388 22.13 -30.56 -11.48
CA GLU A 388 22.24 -30.81 -12.92
C GLU A 388 22.91 -32.14 -13.26
N SER A 389 23.87 -32.57 -12.44
CA SER A 389 24.60 -33.82 -12.66
C SER A 389 23.70 -35.05 -12.58
N SER A 390 22.72 -35.01 -11.68
CA SER A 390 21.78 -36.12 -11.45
C SER A 390 20.38 -35.85 -11.99
N LYS A 391 20.11 -34.67 -12.54
CA LYS A 391 18.78 -34.21 -12.96
C LYS A 391 17.71 -34.29 -11.85
N HIS A 392 18.07 -33.88 -10.63
CA HIS A 392 17.17 -33.81 -9.48
C HIS A 392 17.01 -32.38 -8.93
N LEU A 393 15.79 -32.03 -8.53
CA LEU A 393 15.49 -30.88 -7.72
C LEU A 393 15.65 -31.33 -6.28
N VAL A 394 16.64 -30.75 -5.61
CA VAL A 394 16.92 -31.03 -4.21
C VAL A 394 16.12 -30.05 -3.37
N VAL A 395 15.20 -30.58 -2.58
CA VAL A 395 14.31 -29.82 -1.71
C VAL A 395 14.69 -30.10 -0.27
N ARG A 396 15.00 -29.06 0.49
CA ARG A 396 15.18 -29.15 1.94
C ARG A 396 14.11 -28.34 2.62
N VAL A 397 13.48 -28.90 3.63
CA VAL A 397 12.44 -28.22 4.40
C VAL A 397 12.85 -28.06 5.84
N ASP A 398 12.27 -27.06 6.51
CA ASP A 398 12.52 -26.83 7.91
C ASP A 398 11.97 -27.98 8.78
N PRO A 399 12.75 -28.49 9.74
CA PRO A 399 12.34 -29.61 10.59
C PRO A 399 11.07 -29.36 11.43
N ARG A 400 10.61 -28.11 11.56
CA ARG A 400 9.39 -27.75 12.30
C ARG A 400 8.11 -28.13 11.56
N LEU A 401 8.16 -28.43 10.26
CA LEU A 401 6.97 -28.77 9.47
C LEU A 401 6.41 -30.14 9.88
N ARG A 402 5.09 -30.23 9.98
CA ARG A 402 4.37 -31.49 10.26
C ARG A 402 3.99 -32.11 8.93
N GLN A 403 4.41 -33.34 8.63
CA GLN A 403 4.06 -34.05 7.38
C GLN A 403 4.18 -33.17 6.12
N PRO A 404 5.39 -32.64 5.82
CA PRO A 404 5.55 -31.71 4.73
C PRO A 404 5.19 -32.34 3.38
N LEU A 405 4.32 -31.69 2.62
CA LEU A 405 3.87 -32.13 1.30
C LEU A 405 4.19 -31.05 0.27
N LEU A 406 4.99 -31.39 -0.73
CA LEU A 406 5.23 -30.52 -1.88
C LEU A 406 4.25 -30.86 -2.99
N GLU A 407 3.46 -29.88 -3.40
CA GLU A 407 2.65 -29.95 -4.61
C GLU A 407 3.33 -29.12 -5.69
N VAL A 408 3.68 -29.77 -6.80
CA VAL A 408 4.27 -29.14 -7.98
C VAL A 408 3.26 -29.26 -9.11
N ARG A 409 2.81 -28.12 -9.63
CA ARG A 409 1.90 -28.06 -10.77
C ARG A 409 2.66 -27.52 -11.98
N ASP A 410 2.71 -28.30 -13.06
CA ASP A 410 3.16 -27.81 -14.37
C ASP A 410 1.99 -27.14 -15.10
N TYR A 411 2.23 -26.00 -15.74
CA TYR A 411 1.17 -25.28 -16.48
C TYR A 411 1.19 -25.54 -17.98
N CYS A 412 2.23 -26.20 -18.50
CA CYS A 412 2.30 -26.56 -19.91
C CYS A 412 1.45 -27.80 -20.21
N HIS A 413 1.24 -28.68 -19.24
CA HIS A 413 0.52 -29.94 -19.41
C HIS A 413 -0.54 -30.18 -18.34
N TYR A 414 -0.73 -29.23 -17.42
CA TYR A 414 -1.66 -29.31 -16.30
C TYR A 414 -1.43 -30.56 -15.44
N ARG A 415 -0.16 -30.98 -15.28
CA ARG A 415 0.19 -32.11 -14.42
C ARG A 415 0.35 -31.61 -12.99
N GLU A 416 -0.30 -32.31 -12.06
CA GLU A 416 -0.10 -32.12 -10.63
C GLU A 416 0.76 -33.28 -10.09
N ILE A 417 1.84 -32.94 -9.42
CA ILE A 417 2.79 -33.88 -8.86
C ILE A 417 2.91 -33.61 -7.37
N ARG A 418 2.68 -34.64 -6.56
CA ARG A 418 2.76 -34.54 -5.09
C ARG A 418 3.94 -35.34 -4.58
N HIS A 419 4.76 -34.71 -3.76
CA HIS A 419 5.91 -35.33 -3.10
C HIS A 419 5.80 -35.13 -1.60
N THR A 420 5.64 -36.23 -0.86
CA THR A 420 5.89 -36.21 0.58
C THR A 420 7.37 -35.92 0.80
N LEU A 421 7.67 -34.92 1.60
CA LEU A 421 9.05 -34.52 1.88
C LEU A 421 9.53 -35.12 3.20
N GLU A 422 10.81 -35.42 3.25
CA GLU A 422 11.53 -35.77 4.48
C GLU A 422 12.17 -34.51 5.10
N ASN A 423 12.33 -34.49 6.42
CA ASN A 423 12.82 -33.33 7.20
C ASN A 423 14.28 -32.94 6.93
N GLU A 424 15.02 -33.69 6.11
CA GLU A 424 16.43 -33.43 5.79
C GLU A 424 16.62 -32.97 4.35
N GLU A 425 16.37 -33.85 3.39
CA GLU A 425 16.56 -33.59 1.97
C GLU A 425 15.73 -34.59 1.15
N THR A 426 14.88 -34.07 0.26
CA THR A 426 14.13 -34.88 -0.71
C THR A 426 14.65 -34.58 -2.11
N ARG A 427 14.87 -35.62 -2.90
CA ARG A 427 15.35 -35.50 -4.28
C ARG A 427 14.22 -35.84 -5.24
N ILE A 428 13.79 -34.85 -6.02
CA ILE A 428 12.69 -34.98 -6.97
C ILE A 428 13.27 -35.02 -8.38
N PRO A 429 13.06 -36.09 -9.16
CA PRO A 429 13.59 -36.16 -10.52
C PRO A 429 12.89 -35.12 -11.42
N TYR A 430 13.67 -34.22 -12.04
CA TYR A 430 13.16 -33.22 -12.99
C TYR A 430 13.55 -33.51 -14.44
N ALA A 431 14.18 -34.66 -14.72
CA ALA A 431 14.65 -35.00 -16.07
C ALA A 431 13.55 -34.97 -17.16
N ALA A 432 12.27 -35.02 -16.76
CA ALA A 432 11.10 -34.90 -17.63
C ALA A 432 10.33 -33.56 -17.48
N TRP A 433 10.86 -32.62 -16.70
CA TRP A 433 10.28 -31.30 -16.50
C TRP A 433 10.73 -30.41 -17.66
N GLU A 434 9.76 -29.83 -18.36
CA GLU A 434 9.99 -28.93 -19.48
C GLU A 434 10.31 -27.51 -18.96
N ASP A 435 10.91 -26.66 -19.80
CA ASP A 435 11.11 -25.25 -19.44
C ASP A 435 9.75 -24.54 -19.45
N CYS A 436 9.10 -24.58 -18.29
CA CYS A 436 7.72 -24.16 -18.09
C CYS A 436 7.61 -23.38 -16.78
N LEU A 437 6.48 -22.69 -16.62
CA LEU A 437 6.07 -22.16 -15.33
C LEU A 437 5.59 -23.31 -14.43
N TYR A 438 6.14 -23.37 -13.23
CA TYR A 438 5.71 -24.31 -12.18
C TYR A 438 5.12 -23.54 -11.00
N SER A 439 4.02 -24.02 -10.42
CA SER A 439 3.59 -23.64 -9.07
C SER A 439 4.15 -24.66 -8.10
N ILE A 440 4.89 -24.19 -7.10
CA ILE A 440 5.43 -25.00 -6.03
C ILE A 440 4.72 -24.58 -4.75
N ARG A 441 3.94 -25.49 -4.17
CA ARG A 441 3.25 -25.31 -2.90
C ARG A 441 3.82 -26.29 -1.89
N LEU A 442 4.03 -25.84 -0.67
CA LEU A 442 4.45 -26.67 0.45
C LEU A 442 3.39 -26.58 1.53
N LEU A 443 2.83 -27.72 1.90
CA LEU A 443 1.91 -27.86 3.02
C LEU A 443 2.64 -28.47 4.22
N SER A 444 2.18 -28.13 5.43
CA SER A 444 2.56 -28.76 6.69
C SER A 444 1.28 -29.24 7.39
N GLY A 445 0.95 -30.51 7.19
CA GLY A 445 -0.39 -31.03 7.46
C GLY A 445 -1.33 -30.50 6.39
N ASP A 446 -2.41 -29.86 6.80
CA ASP A 446 -3.36 -29.22 5.88
C ASP A 446 -3.05 -27.73 5.63
N ASP A 447 -2.04 -27.18 6.33
CA ASP A 447 -1.72 -25.76 6.28
C ASP A 447 -0.71 -25.46 5.17
N LEU A 448 -1.03 -24.55 4.24
CA LEU A 448 -0.06 -24.06 3.24
C LEU A 448 0.98 -23.17 3.93
N VAL A 449 2.25 -23.58 3.90
CA VAL A 449 3.38 -22.89 4.58
C VAL A 449 4.41 -22.31 3.63
N PHE A 450 4.36 -22.63 2.34
CA PHE A 450 5.09 -21.92 1.30
C PHE A 450 4.38 -22.06 -0.04
N SER A 451 4.39 -21.01 -0.85
CA SER A 451 3.95 -21.09 -2.23
C SER A 451 4.74 -20.11 -3.08
N ARG A 452 5.31 -20.61 -4.17
CA ARG A 452 6.08 -19.81 -5.11
C ARG A 452 5.91 -20.37 -6.51
N ARG A 453 5.84 -19.47 -7.48
CA ARG A 453 5.99 -19.84 -8.89
C ARG A 453 7.43 -19.67 -9.32
N VAL A 454 7.93 -20.64 -10.06
CA VAL A 454 9.31 -20.62 -10.56
C VAL A 454 9.29 -21.12 -11.99
N HIS A 455 9.89 -20.34 -12.90
CA HIS A 455 10.28 -20.87 -14.20
C HIS A 455 11.51 -21.77 -13.99
N LEU A 456 11.57 -22.96 -14.59
CA LEU A 456 12.71 -23.87 -14.36
C LEU A 456 14.05 -23.18 -14.65
N SER A 457 14.10 -22.37 -15.72
CA SER A 457 15.24 -21.53 -16.10
C SER A 457 15.64 -20.43 -15.11
N GLN A 458 14.77 -20.08 -14.14
CA GLN A 458 15.02 -19.07 -13.11
C GLN A 458 15.48 -19.67 -11.76
N VAL A 459 15.55 -21.00 -11.64
CA VAL A 459 16.10 -21.66 -10.45
C VAL A 459 17.63 -21.55 -10.50
N THR A 460 18.21 -20.42 -10.06
CA THR A 460 19.67 -20.32 -9.93
C THR A 460 20.19 -21.26 -8.85
N ALA A 461 21.21 -22.06 -9.17
CA ALA A 461 21.91 -22.89 -8.20
C ALA A 461 22.55 -22.03 -7.10
N TYR A 462 22.04 -22.14 -5.87
CA TYR A 462 22.71 -21.54 -4.71
C TYR A 462 24.10 -22.18 -4.54
N THR A 463 25.14 -21.37 -4.69
CA THR A 463 26.52 -21.76 -4.39
C THR A 463 26.78 -21.38 -2.92
N PRO A 464 27.06 -22.34 -2.02
CA PRO A 464 27.32 -22.02 -0.62
C PRO A 464 28.53 -21.08 -0.50
N PRO A 465 28.51 -20.11 0.44
CA PRO A 465 29.71 -19.38 0.81
C PRO A 465 30.78 -20.39 1.24
N ALA A 466 32.00 -20.26 0.70
CA ALA A 466 33.11 -21.13 1.04
C ALA A 466 33.29 -21.16 2.57
N GLY A 467 33.01 -22.31 3.18
CA GLY A 467 33.08 -22.49 4.62
C GLY A 467 34.48 -22.19 5.13
N LYS A 468 34.59 -21.28 6.10
CA LYS A 468 35.80 -21.16 6.93
C LYS A 468 36.02 -22.51 7.61
N THR A 469 37.07 -23.21 7.22
CA THR A 469 37.54 -24.42 7.88
C THR A 469 37.88 -24.09 9.33
N SER A 470 37.03 -24.51 10.27
CA SER A 470 37.34 -24.49 11.68
C SER A 470 38.46 -25.50 11.96
N ARG A 471 39.70 -25.03 12.05
CA ARG A 471 40.81 -25.82 12.62
C ARG A 471 40.51 -26.05 14.10
N HIS A 472 39.93 -27.19 14.44
CA HIS A 472 39.99 -27.71 15.81
C HIS A 472 41.42 -28.17 16.10
N ARG A 473 42.15 -27.35 16.86
CA ARG A 473 43.38 -27.74 17.55
C ARG A 473 43.00 -28.72 18.66
N LYS A 474 43.31 -30.01 18.48
CA LYS A 474 43.40 -30.95 19.61
C LYS A 474 44.58 -30.53 20.48
N GLN A 475 44.30 -30.00 21.68
CA GLN A 475 45.26 -30.00 22.77
C GLN A 475 45.09 -31.31 23.54
N THR A 476 46.04 -32.21 23.37
CA THR A 476 46.24 -33.38 24.22
C THR A 476 47.20 -32.95 25.33
N LEU A 477 46.77 -33.01 26.58
CA LEU A 477 47.64 -32.97 27.75
C LEU A 477 47.84 -34.42 28.23
N GLN A 478 49.07 -34.91 28.15
CA GLN A 478 49.59 -35.96 29.01
C GLN A 478 50.99 -35.55 29.48
N SER A 479 51.20 -35.73 30.79
CA SER A 479 52.34 -35.45 31.67
C SER A 479 52.77 -33.99 31.82
#